data_AF-A0A285LU01-F1
#
_entry.id   AF-A0A285LU01-F1
#
_cell.length_a   1.000
_cell.length_b   1.000
_cell.length_c   1.000
_cell.angle_alpha   90.00
_cell.angle_beta   90.00
_cell.angle_gamma   90.00
#
_symmetry.space_group_name_H-M   'P 1'
#
loop_
_entity.id
_entity.type
_entity.pdbx_description
1 polymer ?
#
loop_
_entity_poly.entity_id
_entity_poly.type
_entity_poly.pdbx_seq_one_letter_code
_entity_poly.pdbx_strand_id
1 'polypeptide(L)'
;MLERGIDVRECFGPNSIRTRDWRTIWAFKDRLPHGSQYRSALAMDRELAEQVMAVEDAAAALDLYEEAEQPAGPTPEGYTIDSYLLLSIIDALQGVQAAVIAAAGGDPPQIRPMPRPITAVEMVRDERRDRSMQNLIDQFTAPTWEE
;
A
#
# COMPACT_ATOMS: atom_id res chain seq x y z
N MET A 1 3.44 21.76 -9.76
CA MET A 1 4.76 21.72 -10.42
C MET A 1 4.66 20.60 -11.45
N LEU A 2 4.48 20.91 -12.74
CA LEU A 2 4.26 19.88 -13.77
C LEU A 2 5.55 19.05 -13.91
N GLU A 3 5.49 17.76 -13.59
CA GLU A 3 6.60 16.83 -13.79
C GLU A 3 7.01 16.87 -15.27
N ARG A 4 8.24 17.32 -15.56
CA ARG A 4 8.81 17.11 -16.89
C ARG A 4 8.88 15.60 -17.10
N GLY A 5 8.06 15.08 -18.00
CA GLY A 5 8.09 13.68 -18.40
C GLY A 5 9.50 13.26 -18.82
N ILE A 6 9.92 12.08 -18.39
CA ILE A 6 11.24 11.52 -18.70
C ILE A 6 11.29 11.20 -20.19
N ASP A 7 12.26 11.75 -20.91
CA ASP A 7 12.47 11.37 -22.30
C ASP A 7 13.31 10.08 -22.36
N VAL A 8 12.65 8.98 -22.72
CA VAL A 8 13.28 7.67 -22.96
C VAL A 8 14.40 7.77 -24.00
N ARG A 9 14.33 8.72 -24.95
CA ARG A 9 15.36 8.92 -25.97
C ARG A 9 16.61 9.58 -25.41
N GLU A 10 16.47 10.45 -24.41
CA GLU A 10 17.62 10.96 -23.65
C GLU A 10 18.29 9.82 -22.87
N CYS A 11 17.50 8.94 -22.24
CA CYS A 11 18.01 7.83 -21.43
C CYS A 11 18.45 6.59 -22.22
N PHE A 12 17.96 6.35 -23.43
CA PHE A 12 18.19 5.12 -24.21
C PHE A 12 18.39 5.33 -25.72
N GLY A 13 18.90 6.50 -26.13
CA GLY A 13 19.22 6.79 -27.53
C GLY A 13 20.08 5.71 -28.24
N PRO A 14 20.08 5.69 -29.58
CA PRO A 14 20.44 4.53 -30.41
C PRO A 14 21.90 4.04 -30.31
N ASN A 15 22.81 4.82 -29.74
CA ASN A 15 24.27 4.54 -29.81
C ASN A 15 24.91 4.09 -28.48
N SER A 16 24.15 3.89 -27.39
CA SER A 16 24.77 3.78 -26.06
C SER A 16 24.15 2.76 -25.10
N ILE A 17 23.35 1.81 -25.59
CA ILE A 17 22.74 0.77 -24.73
C ILE A 17 23.82 -0.10 -24.05
N ARG A 18 24.97 -0.35 -24.71
CA ARG A 18 26.03 -1.24 -24.21
C ARG A 18 27.16 -0.55 -23.44
N THR A 19 27.25 0.77 -23.45
CA THR A 19 28.38 1.53 -22.88
C THR A 19 28.00 2.37 -21.66
N ARG A 20 26.77 2.21 -21.14
CA ARG A 20 26.24 3.04 -20.06
C ARG A 20 26.64 2.56 -18.67
N ASP A 21 26.89 3.52 -17.77
CA ASP A 21 27.05 3.26 -16.34
C ASP A 21 25.72 2.78 -15.77
N TRP A 22 25.81 1.77 -14.91
CA TRP A 22 24.70 1.22 -14.14
C TRP A 22 23.95 2.33 -13.38
N ARG A 23 24.67 3.36 -12.90
CA ARG A 23 24.06 4.52 -12.24
C ARG A 23 23.00 5.24 -13.07
N THR A 24 23.19 5.35 -14.38
CA THR A 24 22.21 6.00 -15.26
C THR A 24 20.93 5.18 -15.38
N ILE A 25 21.07 3.85 -15.41
CA ILE A 25 19.93 2.92 -15.42
C ILE A 25 19.15 3.02 -14.10
N TRP A 26 19.85 3.08 -12.97
CA TRP A 26 19.23 3.30 -11.66
C TRP A 26 18.50 4.63 -11.56
N ALA A 27 19.15 5.73 -11.98
CA ALA A 27 18.51 7.04 -11.99
C ALA A 27 17.26 7.10 -12.88
N PHE A 28 17.23 6.36 -13.98
CA PHE A 28 16.02 6.23 -14.81
C PHE A 28 14.92 5.46 -14.07
N LYS A 29 15.27 4.30 -13.50
CA LYS A 29 14.37 3.45 -12.72
C LYS A 29 13.70 4.22 -11.57
N ASP A 30 14.49 5.01 -10.84
CA ASP A 30 14.04 5.75 -9.66
C ASP A 30 13.17 6.96 -10.00
N ARG A 31 13.20 7.44 -11.24
CA ARG A 31 12.39 8.57 -11.69
C ARG A 31 11.06 8.14 -12.33
N LEU A 32 10.85 6.85 -12.60
CA LEU A 32 9.62 6.37 -13.22
C LEU A 32 8.36 6.87 -12.51
N PRO A 33 7.28 7.24 -13.23
CA PRO A 33 6.04 7.70 -12.63
C PRO A 33 5.48 6.68 -11.64
N HIS A 34 4.88 7.18 -10.55
CA HIS A 34 4.30 6.36 -9.49
C HIS A 34 3.28 5.34 -10.01
N GLY A 35 2.40 5.74 -10.94
CA GLY A 35 1.41 4.85 -11.56
C GLY A 35 1.93 4.03 -12.75
N SER A 36 3.25 3.89 -12.94
CA SER A 36 3.78 3.07 -14.03
C SER A 36 3.54 1.58 -13.79
N GLN A 37 3.38 0.83 -14.87
CA GLN A 37 3.27 -0.64 -14.87
C GLN A 37 4.41 -1.31 -14.08
N TYR A 38 5.64 -0.81 -14.24
CA TYR A 38 6.81 -1.31 -13.53
C TYR A 38 6.69 -1.14 -12.00
N ARG A 39 6.31 0.05 -11.52
CA ARG A 39 6.15 0.30 -10.08
C ARG A 39 4.98 -0.49 -9.50
N SER A 40 3.91 -0.65 -10.26
CA SER A 40 2.75 -1.46 -9.86
C SER A 40 3.13 -2.94 -9.73
N ALA A 41 3.89 -3.47 -10.69
CA ALA A 41 4.37 -4.85 -10.65
C ALA A 41 5.30 -5.10 -9.45
N LEU A 42 6.22 -4.16 -9.15
CA LEU A 42 7.05 -4.26 -7.94
C LEU A 42 6.22 -4.19 -6.65
N ALA A 43 5.23 -3.29 -6.59
CA ALA A 43 4.37 -3.15 -5.41
C ALA A 43 3.48 -4.38 -5.17
N MET A 44 3.21 -5.17 -6.21
CA MET A 44 2.43 -6.41 -6.14
C MET A 44 3.30 -7.67 -6.08
N ASP A 45 4.63 -7.54 -6.07
CA ASP A 45 5.54 -8.66 -5.97
C ASP A 45 5.58 -9.17 -4.51
N ARG A 46 5.01 -10.35 -4.31
CA ARG A 46 4.92 -10.98 -2.99
C ARG A 46 6.29 -11.39 -2.44
N GLU A 47 7.19 -11.89 -3.27
CA GLU A 47 8.52 -12.33 -2.82
C GLU A 47 9.32 -11.12 -2.31
N LEU A 48 9.26 -10.02 -3.07
CA LEU A 48 9.87 -8.76 -2.66
C LEU A 48 9.24 -8.22 -1.37
N ALA A 49 7.90 -8.30 -1.24
CA ALA A 49 7.20 -7.86 -0.04
C ALA A 49 7.62 -8.65 1.21
N GLU A 50 7.76 -9.98 1.10
CA GLU A 50 8.23 -10.83 2.19
C GLU A 50 9.67 -10.47 2.61
N GLN A 51 10.55 -10.15 1.65
CA GLN A 51 11.92 -9.70 1.91
C GLN A 51 11.95 -8.33 2.61
N VAL A 52 11.15 -7.36 2.15
CA VAL A 52 11.03 -6.03 2.77
C VAL A 52 10.56 -6.17 4.21
N MET A 53 9.50 -6.94 4.46
CA MET A 53 9.00 -7.19 5.81
C MET A 53 10.05 -7.86 6.70
N ALA A 54 10.84 -8.80 6.19
CA ALA A 54 11.92 -9.42 6.96
C ALA A 54 13.03 -8.42 7.35
N VAL A 55 13.33 -7.46 6.47
CA VAL A 55 14.27 -6.35 6.77
C VAL A 55 13.66 -5.36 7.76
N GLU A 56 12.37 -5.04 7.62
CA GLU A 56 11.63 -4.20 8.55
C GLU A 56 11.56 -4.84 9.94
N ASP A 57 11.26 -6.14 10.07
CA ASP A 57 11.25 -6.85 11.36
C ASP A 57 12.63 -6.83 12.03
N ALA A 58 13.70 -6.99 11.24
CA ALA A 58 15.06 -6.90 11.73
C ALA A 58 15.41 -5.47 12.23
N ALA A 59 14.74 -4.43 11.69
CA ALA A 59 14.89 -3.04 12.10
C ALA A 59 13.90 -2.62 13.21
N ALA A 60 12.70 -3.19 13.24
CA ALA A 60 11.59 -2.88 14.15
C ALA A 60 11.77 -3.45 15.56
N ALA A 61 12.81 -4.27 15.78
CA ALA A 61 13.30 -4.61 17.12
C ALA A 61 13.72 -3.38 17.97
N LEU A 62 13.62 -2.14 17.43
CA LEU A 62 13.99 -0.89 18.08
C LEU A 62 12.86 0.15 18.25
N ASP A 63 11.66 -0.01 17.69
CA ASP A 63 10.56 0.95 17.92
C ASP A 63 9.18 0.36 17.58
N LEU A 64 8.24 0.45 18.52
CA LEU A 64 6.89 -0.13 18.41
C LEU A 64 5.84 0.95 18.11
N TYR A 65 5.17 0.87 16.95
CA TYR A 65 3.85 1.49 16.75
C TYR A 65 2.94 0.57 15.93
N GLU A 66 1.68 0.49 16.35
CA GLU A 66 0.63 -0.39 15.84
C GLU A 66 -0.26 0.38 14.83
N GLU A 67 -0.48 -0.18 13.64
CA GLU A 67 -1.33 0.40 12.59
C GLU A 67 -2.70 -0.32 12.52
N ALA A 68 -3.75 0.44 12.18
CA ALA A 68 -5.14 -0.03 12.13
C ALA A 68 -5.48 -0.75 10.81
N GLU A 69 -6.31 -1.80 10.89
CA GLU A 69 -6.81 -2.61 9.77
C GLU A 69 -7.52 -1.77 8.70
N GLN A 70 -7.15 -1.97 7.43
CA GLN A 70 -7.82 -1.41 6.26
C GLN A 70 -8.47 -2.52 5.42
N PRO A 71 -9.64 -2.25 4.80
CA PRO A 71 -10.36 -3.25 4.02
C PRO A 71 -9.65 -3.60 2.71
N ALA A 72 -9.76 -4.88 2.29
CA ALA A 72 -9.27 -5.41 1.01
C ALA A 72 -9.70 -4.53 -0.19
N GLY A 73 -8.75 -3.95 -0.92
CA GLY A 73 -9.04 -3.09 -2.05
C GLY A 73 -8.22 -3.39 -3.32
N PRO A 74 -8.42 -2.62 -4.40
CA PRO A 74 -8.02 -2.98 -5.76
C PRO A 74 -6.50 -3.09 -5.97
N THR A 75 -6.07 -3.55 -7.14
CA THR A 75 -4.64 -3.55 -7.46
C THR A 75 -4.13 -2.12 -7.70
N PRO A 76 -2.86 -1.77 -7.38
CA PRO A 76 -2.28 -0.44 -7.58
C PRO A 76 -2.18 0.01 -9.05
N GLU A 77 -2.43 -0.89 -10.01
CA GLU A 77 -2.34 -0.58 -11.43
C GLU A 77 -3.31 0.56 -11.83
N GLY A 78 -2.77 1.62 -12.43
CA GLY A 78 -3.57 2.79 -12.84
C GLY A 78 -4.00 3.70 -11.70
N TYR A 79 -3.60 3.39 -10.46
CA TYR A 79 -3.85 4.27 -9.32
C TYR A 79 -2.85 5.42 -9.29
N THR A 80 -3.30 6.59 -9.71
CA THR A 80 -2.48 7.81 -9.69
C THR A 80 -2.80 8.65 -8.46
N ILE A 81 -1.95 9.64 -8.19
CA ILE A 81 -2.21 10.64 -7.13
C ILE A 81 -3.57 11.32 -7.33
N ASP A 82 -4.00 11.54 -8.56
CA ASP A 82 -5.30 12.14 -8.87
C ASP A 82 -6.45 11.24 -8.42
N SER A 83 -6.37 9.93 -8.70
CA SER A 83 -7.35 8.94 -8.23
C SER A 83 -7.39 8.87 -6.70
N TYR A 84 -6.23 8.94 -6.04
CA TYR A 84 -6.13 8.98 -4.58
C TYR A 84 -6.83 10.21 -3.99
N LEU A 85 -6.56 11.39 -4.55
CA LEU A 85 -7.16 12.65 -4.10
C LEU A 85 -8.66 12.65 -4.32
N LEU A 86 -9.14 12.18 -5.47
CA LEU A 86 -10.58 12.07 -5.76
C LEU A 86 -11.28 11.17 -4.75
N LEU A 87 -10.74 10.00 -4.45
CA LEU A 87 -11.30 9.11 -3.43
C LEU A 87 -11.28 9.74 -2.03
N SER A 88 -10.22 10.48 -1.68
CA SER A 88 -10.15 11.20 -0.40
C SER A 88 -11.20 12.31 -0.29
N ILE A 89 -11.50 12.99 -1.39
CA ILE A 89 -12.60 13.96 -1.45
C ILE A 89 -13.95 13.26 -1.27
N ILE A 90 -14.15 12.08 -1.88
CA ILE A 90 -15.38 11.30 -1.74
C ILE A 90 -15.61 10.93 -0.27
N ASP A 91 -14.59 10.41 0.42
CA ASP A 91 -14.68 10.05 1.85
C ASP A 91 -15.00 11.27 2.73
N ALA A 92 -14.36 12.42 2.46
CA ALA A 92 -14.64 13.66 3.17
C ALA A 92 -16.09 14.14 2.96
N LEU A 93 -16.62 14.02 1.74
CA LEU A 93 -18.01 14.38 1.43
C LEU A 93 -19.00 13.45 2.14
N GLN A 94 -18.73 12.15 2.21
CA GLN A 94 -19.55 11.21 2.96
C GLN A 94 -19.57 11.56 4.47
N GLY A 95 -18.42 11.97 5.02
CA GLY A 95 -18.31 12.46 6.39
C GLY A 95 -19.20 13.68 6.65
N VAL A 96 -19.16 14.67 5.76
CA VAL A 96 -20.01 15.86 5.86
C VAL A 96 -21.49 15.50 5.76
N GLN A 97 -21.88 14.60 4.87
CA GLN A 97 -23.28 14.15 4.72
C GLN A 97 -23.79 13.49 6.00
N ALA A 98 -23.02 12.57 6.59
CA ALA A 98 -23.39 11.92 7.85
C ALA A 98 -23.52 12.93 8.99
N ALA A 99 -22.60 13.88 9.10
CA ALA A 99 -22.65 14.93 10.12
C ALA A 99 -23.91 15.81 9.99
N VAL A 100 -24.31 16.15 8.76
CA VAL A 100 -25.54 16.92 8.50
C VAL A 100 -26.79 16.13 8.87
N ILE A 101 -26.87 14.85 8.52
CA ILE A 101 -27.99 13.97 8.89
C ILE A 101 -28.12 13.86 10.41
N ALA A 102 -27.01 13.62 11.10
CA ALA A 102 -26.96 13.54 12.55
C ALA A 102 -27.39 14.86 13.21
N ALA A 103 -26.93 16.00 12.69
CA ALA A 103 -27.31 17.32 13.18
C ALA A 103 -28.81 17.62 12.98
N ALA A 104 -29.42 17.07 11.95
CA ALA A 104 -30.87 17.15 11.70
C ALA A 104 -31.70 16.17 12.56
N GLY A 105 -31.06 15.37 13.43
CA GLY A 105 -31.71 14.38 14.30
C GLY A 105 -32.05 13.06 13.60
N GLY A 106 -31.49 12.81 12.41
CA GLY A 106 -31.59 11.52 11.72
C GLY A 106 -30.50 10.54 12.16
N ASP A 107 -30.67 9.27 11.80
CA ASP A 107 -29.64 8.23 11.98
C ASP A 107 -28.74 8.18 10.73
N PRO A 108 -27.47 8.60 10.80
CA PRO A 108 -26.59 8.63 9.64
C PRO A 108 -26.20 7.21 9.19
N PRO A 109 -26.04 6.98 7.88
CA PRO A 109 -25.55 5.69 7.38
C PRO A 109 -24.11 5.44 7.86
N GLN A 110 -23.77 4.17 8.09
CA GLN A 110 -22.41 3.77 8.44
C GLN A 110 -21.47 4.07 7.26
N ILE A 111 -20.60 5.07 7.43
CA ILE A 111 -19.59 5.42 6.42
C ILE A 111 -18.59 4.27 6.34
N ARG A 112 -18.43 3.73 5.13
CA ARG A 112 -17.38 2.77 4.82
C ARG A 112 -16.40 3.48 3.89
N PRO A 113 -15.12 3.64 4.28
CA PRO A 113 -14.13 4.24 3.41
C PRO A 113 -14.11 3.54 2.05
N MET A 114 -13.94 4.31 0.98
CA MET A 114 -13.81 3.71 -0.34
C MET A 114 -12.60 2.78 -0.40
N PRO A 115 -12.71 1.61 -1.06
CA PRO A 115 -11.64 0.63 -1.09
C PRO A 115 -10.39 1.24 -1.74
N ARG A 116 -9.27 1.22 -1.00
CA ARG A 116 -7.96 1.71 -1.44
C ARG A 116 -7.16 0.57 -2.02
N PRO A 117 -6.35 0.79 -3.06
CA PRO A 117 -5.58 -0.31 -3.60
C PRO A 117 -4.57 -0.80 -2.58
N ILE A 118 -4.42 -2.12 -2.52
CA ILE A 118 -3.55 -2.78 -1.55
C ILE A 118 -2.30 -3.28 -2.26
N THR A 119 -1.16 -3.03 -1.63
CA THR A 119 0.15 -3.53 -2.04
C THR A 119 0.41 -4.92 -1.47
N ALA A 120 1.32 -5.68 -2.09
CA ALA A 120 1.70 -7.01 -1.58
C ALA A 120 2.30 -6.94 -0.16
N VAL A 121 2.94 -5.82 0.21
CA VAL A 121 3.44 -5.59 1.59
C VAL A 121 2.30 -5.54 2.59
N GLU A 122 1.25 -4.78 2.30
CA GLU A 122 0.06 -4.69 3.16
C GLU A 122 -0.65 -6.03 3.26
N MET A 123 -0.80 -6.78 2.15
CA MET A 123 -1.37 -8.13 2.19
C MET A 123 -0.57 -9.07 3.09
N VAL A 124 0.76 -9.09 2.96
CA VAL A 124 1.63 -9.94 3.78
C VAL A 124 1.58 -9.53 5.25
N ARG A 125 1.46 -8.22 5.53
CA ARG A 125 1.32 -7.68 6.88
C ARG A 125 0.00 -8.14 7.52
N ASP A 126 -1.11 -8.05 6.79
CA ASP A 126 -2.42 -8.50 7.25
C ASP A 126 -2.44 -10.02 7.51
N GLU A 127 -1.91 -10.82 6.59
CA GLU A 127 -1.80 -12.28 6.79
C GLU A 127 -0.98 -12.66 8.04
N ARG A 128 0.08 -11.90 8.34
CA ARG A 128 0.89 -12.11 9.54
C ARG A 128 0.13 -11.72 10.81
N ARG A 129 -0.64 -10.63 10.75
CA ARG A 129 -1.51 -10.18 11.85
C ARG A 129 -2.55 -11.24 12.16
N ASP A 130 -3.25 -11.73 11.14
CA ASP A 130 -4.27 -12.77 11.27
C ASP A 130 -3.70 -14.06 11.85
N ARG A 131 -2.53 -14.49 11.36
CA ARG A 131 -1.82 -15.66 11.90
C ARG A 131 -1.42 -15.46 13.36
N SER A 132 -0.94 -14.27 13.71
CA SER A 132 -0.56 -13.96 15.09
C SER A 132 -1.77 -13.98 16.02
N MET A 133 -2.89 -13.41 15.58
CA MET A 133 -4.15 -13.43 16.32
C MET A 133 -4.69 -14.86 16.48
N GLN A 134 -4.65 -15.68 15.43
CA GLN A 134 -5.06 -17.08 15.50
C GLN A 134 -4.18 -17.87 16.48
N ASN A 135 -2.86 -17.67 16.43
CA ASN A 135 -1.93 -18.29 17.38
C ASN A 135 -2.24 -17.90 18.83
N LEU A 136 -2.62 -16.64 19.09
CA LEU A 136 -3.06 -16.21 20.42
C LEU A 136 -4.35 -16.92 20.84
N ILE A 137 -5.35 -16.97 19.95
CA ILE A 137 -6.61 -17.67 20.21
C ILE A 137 -6.34 -19.14 20.54
N ASP A 138 -5.49 -19.81 19.77
CA ASP A 138 -5.13 -21.21 19.99
C ASP A 138 -4.46 -21.43 21.35
N GLN A 139 -3.60 -20.50 21.81
CA GLN A 139 -2.99 -20.58 23.15
C GLN A 139 -4.03 -20.50 24.28
N PHE A 140 -5.07 -19.67 24.13
CA PHE A 140 -6.12 -19.50 25.15
C PHE A 140 -7.23 -20.54 25.06
N THR A 141 -7.44 -21.15 23.89
CA THR A 141 -8.51 -22.14 23.66
C THR A 141 -8.00 -23.58 23.65
N ALA A 142 -6.69 -23.79 23.70
CA ALA A 142 -6.11 -25.13 23.86
C ALA A 142 -6.69 -25.81 25.12
N PRO A 143 -7.27 -27.02 24.99
CA PRO A 143 -7.79 -27.73 26.15
C PRO A 143 -6.63 -28.05 27.09
N THR A 144 -6.68 -27.47 28.30
CA THR A 144 -5.85 -27.88 29.42
C THR A 144 -6.28 -29.29 29.83
N TRP A 145 -5.72 -30.31 29.20
CA TRP A 145 -5.82 -31.68 29.69
C TRP A 145 -4.97 -31.75 30.96
N GLU A 146 -5.61 -31.55 32.11
CA GLU A 146 -5.04 -31.85 33.42
C GLU A 146 -4.97 -33.39 33.57
N GLU A 147 -3.76 -33.91 33.81
CA GLU A 147 -3.52 -35.27 34.33
C GLU A 147 -3.80 -35.35 35.83
#